data_AF-A0A845X6B1-F1
#
_entry.id   AF-A0A845X6B1-F1
#
_cell.length_a   1.000
_cell.length_b   1.000
_cell.length_c   1.000
_cell.angle_alpha   90.00
_cell.angle_beta   90.00
_cell.angle_gamma   90.00
#
_symmetry.space_group_name_H-M   'P 1'
#
loop_
_entity.id
_entity.type
_entity.pdbx_description
1 polymer ?
#
loop_
_entity_poly.entity_id
_entity_poly.type
_entity_poly.pdbx_seq_one_letter_code
_entity_poly.pdbx_strand_id
1 'polypeptide(L)'
;MAQSPNSPHCHDDDVIAFGDSIFKISKFREAVQNCFGHDVGYGLMALLESQGVKIDKNTISPDGDKSTFGDWFNEGIACELLKTDVVGWHRAKARIKIDIEIELEETPPIAPPVQPPDLDLEIDEQDATLHADMWSGEAAGKPRQGK
;
A
#
# COMPACT_ATOMS: atom_id res chain seq x y z
N MET A 1 -6.60 27.07 10.62
CA MET A 1 -6.77 25.61 10.49
C MET A 1 -5.52 24.99 11.10
N ALA A 2 -5.68 24.33 12.24
CA ALA A 2 -4.56 23.64 12.90
C ALA A 2 -4.20 22.43 12.04
N GLN A 3 -2.95 22.33 11.61
CA GLN A 3 -2.41 21.08 11.06
C GLN A 3 -2.28 20.12 12.25
N SER A 4 -2.97 18.98 12.20
CA SER A 4 -2.69 17.89 13.14
C SER A 4 -1.23 17.46 12.95
N PRO A 5 -0.37 17.53 13.98
CA PRO A 5 1.08 17.48 13.79
C PRO A 5 1.65 16.07 13.57
N ASN A 6 0.85 15.07 13.17
CA ASN A 6 1.31 13.68 13.22
C ASN A 6 0.74 12.73 12.15
N SER A 7 0.25 13.23 11.01
CA SER A 7 -0.06 12.34 9.89
C SER A 7 1.27 11.78 9.32
N PRO A 8 1.51 10.46 9.34
CA PRO A 8 2.73 9.89 8.77
C PRO A 8 2.78 10.21 7.28
N HIS A 9 3.87 10.83 6.83
CA HIS A 9 4.06 11.10 5.41
C HIS A 9 4.43 9.79 4.70
N CYS A 10 3.51 9.22 3.93
CA CYS A 10 3.77 8.02 3.15
C CYS A 10 4.64 8.36 1.93
N HIS A 11 5.77 7.67 1.80
CA HIS A 11 6.61 7.70 0.62
C HIS A 11 5.99 6.85 -0.50
N ASP A 12 6.29 7.16 -1.76
CA ASP A 12 5.68 6.49 -2.93
C ASP A 12 6.07 5.01 -3.09
N ASP A 13 7.18 4.61 -2.46
CA ASP A 13 7.66 3.23 -2.38
C ASP A 13 7.18 2.47 -1.14
N ASP A 14 6.54 3.16 -0.18
CA ASP A 14 5.88 2.48 0.94
C ASP A 14 4.77 1.58 0.41
N VAL A 15 4.37 0.58 1.19
CA VAL A 15 3.35 -0.39 0.80
C VAL A 15 2.15 -0.33 1.72
N ILE A 16 0.97 -0.47 1.14
CA ILE A 16 -0.31 -0.65 1.83
C ILE A 16 -0.83 -2.06 1.55
N ALA A 17 -1.38 -2.71 2.57
CA ALA A 17 -1.92 -4.06 2.48
C ALA A 17 -3.42 -4.07 2.82
N PHE A 18 -4.20 -4.74 1.98
CA PHE A 18 -5.61 -5.04 2.22
C PHE A 18 -5.79 -6.56 2.17
N GLY A 19 -5.79 -7.21 3.33
CA GLY A 19 -5.73 -8.66 3.43
C GLY A 19 -4.45 -9.20 2.78
N ASP A 20 -4.59 -10.12 1.82
CA ASP A 20 -3.44 -10.73 1.11
C ASP A 20 -2.89 -9.86 -0.03
N SER A 21 -3.55 -8.74 -0.34
CA SER A 21 -3.16 -7.87 -1.46
C SER A 21 -2.28 -6.72 -0.99
N ILE A 22 -1.06 -6.61 -1.54
CA ILE A 22 -0.07 -5.59 -1.19
C ILE A 22 0.20 -4.70 -2.40
N PHE A 23 0.14 -3.39 -2.20
CA PHE A 23 0.34 -2.39 -3.25
C PHE A 23 1.33 -1.34 -2.81
N LYS A 24 2.13 -0.81 -3.74
CA LYS A 24 2.86 0.44 -3.48
C LYS A 24 1.88 1.60 -3.31
N ILE A 25 2.21 2.54 -2.44
CA ILE A 25 1.44 3.78 -2.22
C ILE A 25 1.31 4.57 -3.53
N SER A 26 2.36 4.64 -4.36
CA SER A 26 2.28 5.25 -5.70
C SER A 26 1.19 4.63 -6.57
N LYS A 27 1.08 3.30 -6.58
CA LYS A 27 0.05 2.57 -7.36
C LYS A 27 -1.34 2.77 -6.81
N PHE A 28 -1.48 2.77 -5.49
CA PHE A 28 -2.74 3.09 -4.84
C PHE A 28 -3.19 4.53 -5.16
N ARG A 29 -2.29 5.51 -5.05
CA ARG A 29 -2.54 6.92 -5.37
C ARG A 29 -3.00 7.09 -6.82
N GLU A 30 -2.30 6.46 -7.76
CA GLU A 30 -2.65 6.46 -9.18
C GLU A 30 -4.05 5.86 -9.41
N ALA A 31 -4.35 4.71 -8.81
CA ALA A 31 -5.66 4.07 -8.93
C ALA A 31 -6.80 4.94 -8.36
N VAL A 32 -6.55 5.60 -7.23
CA VAL A 32 -7.53 6.51 -6.63
C VAL A 32 -7.75 7.74 -7.51
N GLN A 33 -6.68 8.36 -8.02
CA GLN A 33 -6.79 9.48 -8.96
C GLN A 33 -7.59 9.09 -10.21
N ASN A 34 -7.38 7.88 -10.73
CA ASN A 34 -8.13 7.38 -11.89
C ASN A 34 -9.61 7.08 -11.57
N CYS A 35 -9.93 6.66 -10.34
CA CYS A 35 -11.32 6.50 -9.88
C CYS A 35 -12.06 7.84 -9.81
N PHE A 36 -11.37 8.90 -9.37
CA PHE A 36 -11.91 10.26 -9.32
C PHE A 36 -11.97 10.95 -10.69
N GLY A 37 -12.16 10.17 -11.76
CA GLY A 37 -12.40 10.68 -13.11
C GLY A 37 -13.89 10.72 -13.44
N HIS A 38 -14.24 10.04 -14.54
CA HIS A 38 -15.55 10.08 -15.18
C HIS A 38 -16.72 9.82 -14.23
N ASP A 39 -16.72 8.70 -13.50
CA ASP A 39 -17.91 8.24 -12.79
C ASP A 39 -18.24 9.13 -11.58
N VAL A 40 -17.22 9.58 -10.84
CA VAL A 40 -17.42 10.48 -9.70
C VAL A 40 -17.82 11.87 -10.18
N GLY A 41 -17.19 12.39 -11.24
CA GLY A 41 -17.57 13.69 -11.81
C GLY A 41 -19.00 13.70 -12.35
N TYR A 42 -19.41 12.63 -13.03
CA TYR A 42 -20.79 12.45 -13.51
C TYR A 42 -21.78 12.33 -12.34
N GLY A 43 -21.47 11.53 -11.32
CA GLY A 43 -22.31 11.37 -10.13
C GLY A 43 -22.49 12.68 -9.37
N LEU A 44 -21.42 13.47 -9.22
CA LEU A 44 -21.48 14.80 -8.64
C LEU A 44 -22.41 15.73 -9.43
N MET A 45 -22.28 15.76 -10.76
CA MET A 45 -23.14 16.57 -11.61
C MET A 45 -24.63 16.19 -11.44
N ALA A 46 -24.95 14.90 -11.48
CA ALA A 46 -26.30 14.40 -11.31
C ALA A 46 -26.88 14.78 -9.93
N LEU A 47 -26.06 14.70 -8.87
CA LEU A 47 -26.46 15.13 -7.54
C LEU A 47 -26.72 16.64 -7.48
N LEU A 48 -25.85 17.48 -8.05
CA LEU A 48 -26.06 18.93 -8.13
C LEU A 48 -27.37 19.27 -8.86
N GLU A 49 -27.62 18.64 -10.01
CA GLU A 49 -28.87 18.83 -10.75
C GLU A 49 -30.10 18.42 -9.93
N SER A 50 -30.02 17.30 -9.19
CA SER A 50 -31.09 16.83 -8.31
C SER A 50 -31.42 17.82 -7.18
N GLN A 51 -30.44 18.62 -6.76
CA GLN A 51 -30.59 19.68 -5.75
C GLN A 51 -30.97 21.03 -6.37
N GLY A 52 -31.28 21.07 -7.68
CA GLY A 52 -31.67 22.28 -8.40
C GLY A 52 -30.49 23.14 -8.88
N VAL A 53 -29.25 22.70 -8.67
CA VAL A 53 -28.05 23.38 -9.17
C VAL A 53 -27.76 22.89 -10.58
N LYS A 54 -28.30 23.60 -11.57
CA LYS A 54 -28.09 23.27 -12.99
C LYS A 54 -26.84 23.97 -13.51
N ILE A 55 -25.84 23.19 -13.87
CA ILE A 55 -24.64 23.66 -14.56
C ILE A 55 -24.80 23.32 -16.05
N ASP A 56 -24.48 24.25 -16.93
CA ASP A 56 -24.54 24.00 -18.37
C ASP A 56 -23.61 22.84 -18.74
N LYS A 57 -24.16 21.82 -19.40
CA LYS A 57 -23.43 20.65 -19.87
C LYS A 57 -22.27 21.04 -20.78
N ASN A 58 -22.40 22.09 -21.58
CA ASN A 58 -21.33 22.57 -22.44
C ASN A 58 -20.16 23.18 -21.65
N THR A 59 -20.39 23.58 -20.39
CA THR A 59 -19.33 24.11 -19.51
C THR A 59 -18.52 22.98 -18.87
N ILE A 60 -19.13 21.81 -18.68
CA ILE A 60 -18.49 20.64 -18.06
C ILE A 60 -17.95 19.67 -19.11
N SER A 61 -18.66 19.56 -20.23
CA SER A 61 -18.42 18.61 -21.31
C SER A 61 -18.71 19.28 -22.65
N PRO A 62 -17.79 20.12 -23.15
CA PRO A 62 -18.00 20.88 -24.39
C PRO A 62 -18.27 19.97 -25.59
N ASP A 63 -17.61 18.81 -25.61
CA ASP A 63 -17.70 17.83 -26.70
C ASP A 63 -18.77 16.75 -26.44
N GLY A 64 -19.50 16.84 -25.33
CA GLY A 64 -20.44 15.81 -24.88
C GLY A 64 -19.79 14.48 -24.48
N ASP A 65 -18.45 14.42 -24.52
CA ASP A 65 -17.69 13.27 -24.07
C ASP A 65 -17.70 13.21 -22.55
N LYS A 66 -18.23 12.11 -22.06
CA LYS A 66 -18.20 11.70 -20.66
C LYS A 66 -16.80 11.77 -20.03
N SER A 67 -15.72 11.53 -20.77
CA SER A 67 -14.35 11.64 -20.23
C SER A 67 -14.02 13.02 -19.60
N THR A 68 -14.67 14.09 -20.07
CA THR A 68 -14.49 15.48 -19.59
C THR A 68 -15.01 15.74 -18.18
N PHE A 69 -15.82 14.84 -17.59
CA PHE A 69 -16.24 14.97 -16.18
C PHE A 69 -15.05 14.90 -15.20
N GLY A 70 -13.89 14.41 -15.65
CA GLY A 70 -12.63 14.45 -14.89
C GLY A 70 -12.09 15.88 -14.65
N ASP A 71 -12.57 16.89 -15.38
CA ASP A 71 -12.09 18.27 -15.24
C ASP A 71 -12.37 18.83 -13.85
N TRP A 72 -13.38 18.34 -13.14
CA TRP A 72 -13.59 18.69 -11.72
C TRP A 72 -12.35 18.43 -10.85
N PHE A 73 -11.54 17.43 -11.18
CA PHE A 73 -10.41 16.96 -10.38
C PHE A 73 -9.06 17.34 -10.99
N ASN A 74 -9.03 17.60 -12.30
CA ASN A 74 -7.83 18.02 -13.02
C ASN A 74 -7.74 19.55 -13.12
N GLU A 75 -8.32 20.12 -14.17
CA GLU A 75 -8.16 21.54 -14.50
C GLU A 75 -9.09 22.47 -13.75
N GLY A 76 -10.21 21.96 -13.24
CA GLY A 76 -11.35 22.69 -12.69
C GLY A 76 -12.35 23.14 -13.76
N ILE A 77 -13.56 23.49 -13.32
CA ILE A 77 -14.66 24.00 -14.15
C ILE A 77 -14.76 25.52 -14.01
N ALA A 78 -14.86 26.25 -15.14
CA ALA A 78 -15.01 27.69 -15.12
C ALA A 78 -16.34 28.12 -14.48
N CYS A 79 -16.30 29.15 -13.63
CA CYS A 79 -17.49 29.68 -12.97
C CYS A 79 -17.35 31.19 -12.69
N GLU A 80 -18.43 31.80 -12.22
CA GLU A 80 -18.40 33.17 -11.70
C GLU A 80 -18.64 33.14 -10.18
N LEU A 81 -17.84 33.90 -9.45
CA LEU A 81 -17.88 34.04 -8.01
C LEU A 81 -18.25 35.48 -7.65
N LEU A 82 -19.33 35.63 -6.89
CA LEU A 82 -19.68 36.88 -6.23
C LEU A 82 -19.31 36.76 -4.75
N LYS A 83 -18.32 37.54 -4.30
CA LYS A 83 -17.92 37.59 -2.89
C LYS A 83 -18.58 38.78 -2.21
N THR A 84 -18.93 38.64 -0.93
CA THR A 84 -19.57 39.73 -0.16
C THR A 84 -18.63 40.91 0.11
N ASP A 85 -17.33 40.67 0.10
CA ASP A 85 -16.26 41.65 0.37
C ASP A 85 -15.68 42.29 -0.89
N VAL A 86 -16.13 41.89 -2.09
CA VAL A 86 -15.61 42.41 -3.37
C VAL A 86 -16.78 42.81 -4.27
N VAL A 87 -16.65 43.96 -4.93
CA VAL A 87 -17.71 44.47 -5.82
C VAL A 87 -17.73 43.66 -7.12
N GLY A 88 -18.89 43.07 -7.43
CA GLY A 88 -19.19 42.47 -8.73
C GLY A 88 -18.84 40.99 -8.88
N TRP A 89 -19.21 40.43 -10.02
CA TRP A 89 -18.92 39.05 -10.40
C TRP A 89 -17.48 38.90 -10.85
N HIS A 90 -16.81 37.85 -10.38
CA HIS A 90 -15.43 37.54 -10.72
C HIS A 90 -15.36 36.21 -11.43
N ARG A 91 -14.61 36.14 -12.53
CA ARG A 91 -14.29 34.85 -13.16
C ARG A 91 -13.43 34.02 -12.22
N ALA A 92 -13.83 32.78 -12.03
CA ALA A 92 -13.21 31.83 -11.12
C ALA A 92 -13.19 30.43 -11.76
N LYS A 93 -12.57 29.50 -11.06
CA LYS A 93 -12.52 28.09 -11.44
C LYS A 93 -12.78 27.24 -10.20
N ALA A 94 -13.78 26.38 -10.26
CA ALA A 94 -14.11 25.43 -9.21
C ALA A 94 -13.35 24.12 -9.48
N ARG A 95 -12.51 23.69 -8.53
CA ARG A 95 -11.76 22.43 -8.61
C ARG A 95 -11.87 21.68 -7.29
N ILE A 96 -12.06 20.38 -7.38
CA ILE A 96 -12.13 19.47 -6.25
C ILE A 96 -10.74 18.89 -6.02
N LYS A 97 -10.29 18.98 -4.77
CA LYS A 97 -9.07 18.33 -4.30
C LYS A 97 -9.47 17.24 -3.32
N ILE A 98 -8.74 16.13 -3.38
CA ILE A 98 -9.00 14.96 -2.55
C ILE A 98 -7.72 14.64 -1.82
N ASP A 99 -7.80 14.66 -0.51
CA ASP A 99 -6.74 14.26 0.40
C ASP A 99 -7.16 12.95 1.05
N ILE A 100 -6.26 11.97 1.04
CA ILE A 100 -6.48 10.65 1.65
C ILE A 100 -5.56 10.58 2.86
N GLU A 101 -6.13 10.31 4.02
CA GLU A 101 -5.41 10.15 5.27
C GLU A 101 -5.29 8.67 5.61
N ILE A 102 -4.10 8.25 6.02
CA ILE A 102 -3.80 6.90 6.51
C ILE A 102 -3.29 7.06 7.93
N GLU A 103 -3.99 6.46 8.87
CA GLU A 103 -3.61 6.45 10.28
C GLU A 103 -2.91 5.12 10.60
N LEU A 104 -1.86 5.20 11.42
CA LEU A 104 -1.20 4.01 11.96
C LEU A 104 -1.88 3.65 13.28
N GLU A 105 -2.35 2.41 13.39
CA GLU A 105 -2.75 1.88 14.68
C GLU A 105 -1.48 1.62 15.53
N GLU A 106 -1.50 2.09 16.78
CA GLU A 106 -0.43 1.81 17.73
C GLU A 106 -0.34 0.29 17.95
N THR A 107 0.70 -0.32 17.40
CA THR A 107 0.99 -1.73 17.65
C THR A 107 1.57 -1.82 19.07
N PRO A 108 1.01 -2.66 19.97
CA PRO A 108 1.62 -2.86 21.28
C PRO A 108 3.06 -3.35 21.09
N PRO A 109 4.02 -2.88 21.92
CA PRO A 109 5.42 -3.21 21.76
C PRO A 109 5.58 -4.73 21.71
N ILE A 110 6.15 -5.22 20.61
CA ILE A 110 6.54 -6.62 20.45
C ILE A 110 7.49 -6.92 21.61
N ALA A 111 7.07 -7.80 22.53
CA ALA A 111 7.93 -8.25 23.60
C ALA A 111 9.24 -8.77 22.98
N PRO A 112 10.42 -8.42 23.53
CA PRO A 112 11.69 -8.87 22.99
C PRO A 112 11.66 -10.40 22.82
N PRO A 113 12.27 -10.94 21.75
CA PRO A 113 12.27 -12.38 21.51
C PRO A 113 12.78 -13.07 22.77
N VAL A 114 11.95 -13.95 23.33
CA VAL A 114 12.34 -14.80 24.46
C VAL A 114 13.54 -15.60 23.97
N GLN A 115 14.73 -15.25 24.46
CA GLN A 115 15.92 -16.05 24.20
C GLN A 115 15.63 -17.46 24.71
N PRO A 116 15.85 -18.51 23.91
CA PRO A 116 15.67 -19.86 24.39
C PRO A 116 16.53 -20.03 25.65
N PRO A 117 16.03 -20.69 26.71
CA PRO A 117 16.84 -20.95 27.88
C PRO A 117 18.10 -21.67 27.43
N ASP A 118 19.26 -21.18 27.86
CA ASP A 118 20.54 -21.85 27.67
C ASP A 118 20.40 -23.27 28.22
N LEU A 119 20.20 -24.24 27.33
CA LEU A 119 20.26 -25.65 27.67
C LEU A 119 21.75 -25.95 27.84
N ASP A 120 22.22 -25.85 29.08
CA ASP A 120 23.47 -26.46 29.52
C ASP A 120 23.34 -27.98 29.31
N LEU A 121 23.58 -28.42 28.07
CA LEU A 121 23.82 -29.81 27.77
C LEU A 121 25.21 -30.13 28.32
N GLU A 122 25.26 -30.51 29.59
CA GLU A 122 26.36 -31.30 30.13
C GLU A 122 26.41 -32.61 29.32
N ILE A 123 27.25 -32.60 28.28
CA ILE A 123 27.63 -33.82 27.57
C ILE A 123 28.53 -34.59 28.53
N ASP A 124 27.96 -35.59 29.20
CA ASP A 124 28.72 -36.53 30.03
C ASP A 124 29.57 -37.40 29.09
N GLU A 125 30.87 -37.09 28.98
CA GLU A 125 31.87 -37.82 28.17
C GLU A 125 32.21 -39.20 28.76
N GLN A 126 31.21 -40.00 29.14
CA GLN A 126 31.40 -41.37 29.65
C GLN A 126 30.58 -42.39 28.88
N ASP A 127 30.75 -42.48 27.56
CA ASP A 127 30.30 -43.69 26.82
C ASP A 127 31.07 -43.98 25.52
N ALA A 128 32.40 -43.78 25.54
CA ALA A 128 33.28 -44.10 24.40
C ALA A 128 34.29 -45.22 24.70
N THR A 129 33.98 -46.13 25.63
CA THR A 129 34.77 -47.36 25.80
C THR A 129 33.85 -48.56 25.89
N LEU A 130 33.57 -49.17 24.73
CA LEU A 130 33.37 -50.61 24.55
C LEU A 130 32.97 -50.85 23.08
N HIS A 131 33.96 -51.14 22.23
CA HIS A 131 33.88 -52.11 21.12
C HIS A 131 35.13 -51.98 20.25
N ALA A 132 36.27 -52.38 20.80
CA ALA A 132 37.51 -52.52 20.05
C ALA A 132 38.14 -53.88 20.34
N ASP A 133 37.39 -54.98 20.20
CA ASP A 133 37.95 -56.35 20.37
C ASP A 133 37.11 -57.43 19.65
N MET A 134 36.66 -57.17 18.42
CA MET A 134 35.93 -58.20 17.66
C MET A 134 36.26 -58.21 16.17
N TRP A 135 37.54 -58.15 15.82
CA TRP A 135 37.97 -58.60 14.48
C TRP A 135 39.42 -59.12 14.46
N SER A 136 39.69 -60.14 15.28
CA SER A 136 40.83 -61.04 15.08
C SER A 136 40.33 -62.32 14.43
N GLY A 137 40.61 -62.49 13.14
CA GLY A 137 40.27 -63.68 12.35
C GLY A 137 41.22 -63.80 11.16
N GLU A 138 42.25 -64.61 11.36
CA GLU A 138 43.42 -64.90 10.51
C GLU A 138 43.14 -65.68 9.20
N ALA A 139 44.22 -65.75 8.41
CA ALA A 139 44.59 -66.74 7.38
C ALA A 139 44.21 -66.39 5.91
N ALA A 140 45.12 -66.00 5.00
CA ALA A 140 46.41 -66.53 4.53
C ALA A 140 46.31 -67.33 3.20
N GLY A 141 47.06 -66.85 2.19
CA GLY A 141 47.58 -67.61 1.04
C GLY A 141 46.57 -67.87 -0.11
N LYS A 142 46.89 -67.74 -1.41
CA LYS A 142 48.13 -67.65 -2.20
C LYS A 142 47.80 -67.00 -3.56
N PRO A 143 48.77 -66.45 -4.30
CA PRO A 143 48.59 -66.03 -5.69
C PRO A 143 48.97 -67.15 -6.66
N ARG A 144 48.27 -67.29 -7.79
CA ARG A 144 48.83 -67.85 -9.04
C ARG A 144 47.95 -67.63 -10.28
N GLN A 145 48.55 -66.86 -11.20
CA GLN A 145 48.55 -66.90 -12.67
C GLN A 145 47.48 -67.67 -13.46
N GLY A 146 46.92 -66.98 -14.47
CA GLY A 146 47.16 -67.31 -15.89
C GLY A 146 46.01 -67.98 -16.65
N LYS A 147 45.39 -67.27 -17.58
CA LYS A 147 45.62 -67.34 -19.04
C LYS A 147 44.79 -66.27 -19.76
#